data_AF-A0A534XKK7-F1
#
_entry.id   AF-A0A534XKK7-F1
#
_cell.length_a   1.000
_cell.length_b   1.000
_cell.length_c   1.000
_cell.angle_alpha   90.00
_cell.angle_beta   90.00
_cell.angle_gamma   90.00
#
_symmetry.space_group_name_H-M   'P 1'
#
loop_
_entity.id
_entity.type
_entity.pdbx_description
1 polymer ?
#
loop_
_entity_poly.entity_id
_entity_poly.type
_entity_poly.pdbx_seq_one_letter_code
_entity_poly.pdbx_strand_id
1 'polypeptide(L)'
;MAEPPREPIKYVDALVRLPYHYVAGDCRARYLRALKDKKILGARCSETGKVFVPPLVNSPESLAPADEFVEVADRGVITTFCI
;
A
#
# COMPACT_ATOMS: atom_id res chain seq x y z
N MET A 1 -8.03 -31.36 34.89
CA MET A 1 -7.78 -31.48 33.44
C MET A 1 -9.07 -31.92 32.80
N ALA A 2 -9.63 -31.15 31.86
CA ALA A 2 -10.87 -31.52 31.19
C ALA A 2 -10.61 -32.65 30.16
N GLU A 3 -11.54 -33.60 30.06
CA GLU A 3 -11.50 -34.68 29.08
C GLU A 3 -11.63 -34.11 27.65
N PRO A 4 -10.84 -34.57 26.67
CA PRO A 4 -10.89 -34.03 25.32
C PRO A 4 -12.22 -34.36 24.62
N PRO A 5 -12.73 -33.45 23.76
CA PRO A 5 -14.00 -33.64 23.07
C PRO A 5 -13.93 -34.81 22.06
N ARG A 6 -15.02 -35.61 22.00
CA ARG A 6 -15.17 -36.75 21.09
C ARG A 6 -15.47 -36.35 19.63
N GLU A 7 -16.05 -35.18 19.41
CA GLU A 7 -16.34 -34.65 18.07
C GLU A 7 -15.23 -33.69 17.59
N PRO A 8 -14.96 -33.59 16.28
CA PRO A 8 -13.94 -32.69 15.75
C PRO A 8 -14.24 -31.23 16.09
N ILE A 9 -13.24 -30.52 16.62
CA ILE A 9 -13.33 -29.08 16.88
C ILE A 9 -13.42 -28.34 15.54
N LYS A 10 -14.54 -27.63 15.31
CA LYS A 10 -14.80 -26.90 14.06
C LYS A 10 -14.31 -25.45 14.07
N TYR A 11 -14.31 -24.82 15.24
CA TYR A 11 -13.95 -23.41 15.41
C TYR A 11 -13.19 -23.23 16.72
N VAL A 12 -12.22 -22.32 16.71
CA VAL A 12 -11.50 -21.88 17.90
C VAL A 12 -11.67 -20.36 17.95
N ASP A 13 -12.35 -19.88 18.99
CA ASP A 13 -12.42 -18.46 19.29
C ASP A 13 -11.34 -18.13 20.33
N ALA A 14 -10.30 -17.45 19.89
CA ALA A 14 -9.17 -17.06 20.72
C ALA A 14 -8.54 -15.77 20.21
N LEU A 15 -8.08 -14.92 21.14
CA LEU A 15 -7.29 -13.75 20.80
C LEU A 15 -5.90 -14.20 20.31
N VAL A 16 -5.66 -14.15 19.00
CA VAL A 16 -4.34 -14.44 18.42
C VAL A 16 -3.50 -13.18 18.45
N ARG A 17 -2.42 -13.19 19.25
CA ARG A 17 -1.39 -12.14 19.20
C ARG A 17 -0.24 -12.60 18.30
N LEU A 18 -0.19 -12.06 17.10
CA LEU A 18 0.92 -12.30 16.18
C LEU A 18 1.99 -11.21 16.38
N PRO A 19 3.23 -11.55 16.77
CA PRO A 19 4.33 -10.59 16.72
C PRO A 19 4.70 -10.36 15.26
N TYR A 20 4.54 -9.14 14.76
CA TYR A 20 4.95 -8.76 13.42
C TYR A 20 5.64 -7.39 13.42
N HIS A 21 6.55 -7.22 12.47
CA HIS A 21 7.14 -5.92 12.17
C HIS A 21 6.45 -5.33 10.95
N TYR A 22 5.80 -4.19 11.12
CA TYR A 22 5.24 -3.44 10.02
C TYR A 22 6.31 -2.56 9.38
N VAL A 23 6.54 -2.75 8.08
CA VAL A 23 7.44 -1.91 7.28
C VAL A 23 6.64 -1.22 6.19
N ALA A 24 7.07 -0.02 5.79
CA ALA A 24 6.36 0.74 4.76
C ALA A 24 6.37 0.07 3.38
N GLY A 25 7.35 -0.80 3.10
CA GLY A 25 7.62 -1.36 1.78
C GLY A 25 8.38 -0.38 0.88
N ASP A 26 8.94 -0.87 -0.23
CA ASP A 26 9.90 -0.12 -1.05
C ASP A 26 9.31 1.16 -1.67
N CYS A 27 8.17 1.05 -2.34
CA CYS A 27 7.51 2.20 -2.99
C CYS A 27 7.18 3.30 -1.99
N ARG A 28 6.55 2.95 -0.86
CA ARG A 28 6.14 3.92 0.15
C ARG A 28 7.35 4.49 0.88
N ALA A 29 8.37 3.70 1.18
CA ALA A 29 9.60 4.20 1.79
C ALA A 29 10.32 5.22 0.88
N ARG A 30 10.35 5.01 -0.44
CA ARG A 30 10.87 6.00 -1.41
C ARG A 30 10.04 7.28 -1.43
N TYR A 31 8.72 7.16 -1.46
CA TYR A 31 7.81 8.32 -1.40
C TYR A 31 8.03 9.15 -0.13
N LEU A 32 8.10 8.51 1.04
CA LEU A 32 8.33 9.19 2.32
C LEU A 32 9.69 9.91 2.35
N ARG A 33 10.73 9.33 1.75
CA ARG A 33 12.03 10.00 1.60
C ARG A 33 11.94 11.23 0.69
N ALA A 34 11.25 11.12 -0.44
CA ALA A 34 11.08 12.25 -1.36
C ALA A 34 10.28 13.41 -0.74
N LEU A 35 9.27 13.11 0.08
CA LEU A 35 8.53 14.14 0.81
C LEU A 35 9.43 14.95 1.76
N LYS A 36 10.46 14.32 2.36
CA LYS A 36 11.46 15.03 3.17
C LYS A 36 12.20 16.10 2.35
N ASP A 37 12.41 15.83 1.07
CA ASP A 37 13.07 16.73 0.11
C ASP A 37 12.08 17.65 -0.61
N LYS A 38 10.82 17.73 -0.14
CA LYS A 38 9.72 18.53 -0.75
C LYS A 38 9.37 18.09 -2.18
N LYS A 39 9.57 16.81 -2.50
CA LYS A 39 9.25 16.23 -3.81
C LYS A 39 8.07 15.28 -3.73
N ILE A 40 7.19 15.36 -4.71
CA ILE A 40 6.07 14.42 -4.86
C ILE A 40 6.47 13.41 -5.93
N LEU A 41 6.56 12.12 -5.55
CA LEU A 41 6.81 11.04 -6.49
C LEU A 41 5.51 10.32 -6.83
N GLY A 42 5.40 9.90 -8.10
CA GLY A 42 4.43 8.92 -8.57
C GLY A 42 5.10 7.73 -9.24
N ALA A 43 4.32 6.70 -9.53
CA ALA A 43 4.74 5.52 -10.28
C ALA A 43 4.01 5.49 -11.62
N ARG A 44 4.76 5.42 -12.73
CA ARG A 44 4.19 5.30 -14.07
C ARG A 44 4.02 3.83 -14.44
N CYS A 45 2.83 3.46 -14.89
CA CYS A 45 2.58 2.16 -15.48
C CYS A 45 3.10 2.12 -16.92
N SER A 46 3.86 1.07 -17.25
CA SER A 46 4.44 0.87 -18.58
C SER A 46 3.40 0.64 -19.67
N GLU A 47 2.26 0.03 -19.34
CA GLU A 47 1.21 -0.29 -20.32
C GLU A 47 0.21 0.85 -20.51
N THR A 48 -0.29 1.45 -19.43
CA THR A 48 -1.33 2.49 -19.51
C THR A 48 -0.75 3.89 -19.65
N GLY A 49 0.55 4.07 -19.36
CA GLY A 49 1.21 5.37 -19.32
C GLY A 49 0.77 6.28 -18.16
N LYS A 50 -0.22 5.86 -17.36
CA LYS A 50 -0.76 6.62 -16.24
C LYS A 50 0.22 6.67 -15.08
N VAL A 51 0.20 7.78 -14.35
CA VAL A 51 1.03 8.00 -13.16
C VAL A 51 0.14 7.99 -11.92
N PHE A 52 0.47 7.15 -10.95
CA PHE A 52 -0.27 7.04 -9.68
C PHE A 52 0.51 7.68 -8.54
N VAL A 53 -0.18 8.46 -7.71
CA VAL A 53 0.35 9.15 -6.52
C VAL A 53 -0.54 8.82 -5.33
N PRO A 54 -0.02 8.29 -4.20
CA PRO A 54 1.36 7.85 -3.97
C PRO A 54 1.79 6.71 -4.93
N PRO A 55 3.10 6.45 -5.11
CA PRO A 55 3.57 5.44 -6.04
C PRO A 55 3.09 4.04 -5.63
N LEU A 56 2.55 3.31 -6.61
CA LEU A 56 2.06 1.94 -6.49
C LEU A 56 2.99 0.99 -7.23
N VAL A 57 3.07 -0.27 -6.79
CA VAL A 57 3.86 -1.33 -7.46
C VAL A 57 3.23 -1.78 -8.78
N ASN A 58 1.90 -1.73 -8.86
CA ASN A 58 1.14 -2.20 -10.02
C ASN A 58 -0.03 -1.24 -10.29
N SER A 59 -0.39 -1.13 -11.57
CA SER A 59 -1.57 -0.40 -12.00
C SER A 59 -2.85 -1.06 -11.49
N PRO A 60 -3.78 -0.35 -10.84
CA PRO A 60 -5.09 -0.90 -10.47
C PRO A 60 -5.94 -1.32 -11.67
N GLU A 61 -5.65 -0.78 -12.85
CA GLU A 61 -6.44 -1.00 -14.06
C GLU A 61 -5.94 -2.17 -14.91
N SER A 62 -4.62 -2.25 -15.11
CA SER A 62 -3.99 -3.26 -15.97
C SER A 62 -3.22 -4.34 -15.21
N LEU A 63 -3.02 -4.17 -13.89
CA LEU A 63 -2.16 -5.01 -13.05
C LEU A 63 -0.68 -5.05 -13.47
N ALA A 64 -0.31 -4.34 -14.54
CA ALA A 64 1.06 -4.25 -15.01
C ALA A 64 1.95 -3.53 -13.99
N PRO A 65 3.26 -3.87 -13.96
CA PRO A 65 4.23 -3.22 -13.10
C PRO A 65 4.30 -1.70 -13.35
N ALA A 66 4.46 -0.95 -12.28
CA ALA A 66 4.67 0.50 -12.30
C ALA A 66 6.02 0.84 -11.64
N ASP A 67 7.10 0.40 -12.28
CA ASP A 67 8.46 0.47 -11.73
C ASP A 67 9.16 1.82 -12.00
N GLU A 68 8.62 2.63 -12.91
CA GLU A 68 9.18 3.94 -13.25
C GLU A 68 8.69 5.00 -12.24
N PHE A 69 9.60 5.44 -11.37
CA PHE A 69 9.34 6.54 -10.45
C PHE A 69 9.53 7.87 -11.17
N VAL A 70 8.50 8.71 -11.14
CA VAL A 70 8.50 10.03 -11.77
C VAL A 70 8.19 11.10 -10.73
N GLU A 71 8.94 12.20 -10.78
CA GLU A 71 8.62 13.40 -10.00
C GLU A 71 7.43 14.12 -10.66
N VAL A 72 6.39 14.39 -9.89
CA VAL A 72 5.21 15.13 -10.37
C VAL A 72 5.22 16.56 -9.86
N ALA A 73 4.42 17.42 -10.49
CA ALA A 73 4.33 18.83 -10.12
C ALA A 73 3.83 19.00 -8.67
N ASP A 74 4.33 20.04 -8.00
CA ASP A 74 3.95 20.47 -6.65
C ASP A 74 2.64 21.28 -6.61
N ARG A 75 1.90 21.30 -7.72
CA ARG A 75 0.66 22.05 -7.92
C ARG A 75 -0.41 21.18 -8.56
N GLY A 76 -1.66 21.47 -8.23
CA GLY A 76 -2.82 20.77 -8.76
C GLY A 76 -4.08 21.62 -8.63
N VAL A 77 -5.22 20.98 -8.86
CA VAL A 77 -6.55 21.60 -8.74
C VAL A 77 -7.30 20.90 -7.62
N ILE A 78 -7.97 21.67 -6.76
CA ILE A 78 -8.86 21.14 -5.73
C ILE A 78 -10.10 20.59 -6.42
N THR A 79 -10.34 19.29 -6.32
CA THR A 79 -11.52 18.64 -6.92
C THR A 79 -12.69 18.57 -5.94
N THR A 80 -12.42 18.39 -4.65
CA THR A 80 -13.43 18.33 -3.59
C THR A 80 -12.79 18.67 -2.23
N PHE A 81 -13.55 19.26 -1.32
CA PHE A 81 -13.13 19.54 0.06
C PHE A 81 -14.35 19.63 1.00
N CYS A 82 -14.12 19.49 2.31
CA CYS A 82 -15.10 19.68 3.37
C CYS A 82 -14.46 20.53 4.49
N ILE A 83 -15.27 21.33 5.21
CA ILE A 83 -14.86 22.16 6.34
C ILE A 83 -15.60 21.69 7.59
#